data_AF-A0A644VTU1-F1
#
_entry.id   AF-A0A644VTU1-F1
#
_cell.length_a   1.000
_cell.length_b   1.000
_cell.length_c   1.000
_cell.angle_alpha   90.00
_cell.angle_beta   90.00
_cell.angle_gamma   90.00
#
_symmetry.space_group_name_H-M   'P 1'
#
loop_
_entity.id
_entity.type
_entity.pdbx_description
1 polymer ?
#
loop_
_entity_poly.entity_id
_entity_poly.type
_entity_poly.pdbx_seq_one_letter_code
_entity_poly.pdbx_strand_id
1 'polypeptide(L)'
;MSILVNLIMCLMILAIVGAIVIVIYAWMKPTDNTSVLTDERTALKLVSLTEKEAIFTTEMLLNNSGVEAAAITDVFARPYLPQEQYNQATVYSNVETVDRRRNDNYFEALILQAKSNRALIVTLRFVANDGYSIKEAMKNMVDMDVAIYYNGMARKAIYIRKNFFTVMGTEISALVGGSKDVR
;
A
#
# COMPACT_ATOMS: atom_id res chain seq x y z
N MET A 1 31.66 -56.91 6.72
CA MET A 1 30.70 -55.84 7.08
C MET A 1 29.32 -56.47 7.12
N SER A 2 28.66 -56.56 8.28
CA SER A 2 27.45 -57.35 8.45
C SER A 2 26.23 -56.73 7.75
N ILE A 3 25.30 -57.57 7.28
CA ILE A 3 24.01 -57.18 6.65
C ILE A 3 23.26 -56.12 7.48
N LEU A 4 23.38 -56.20 8.81
CA LEU A 4 22.80 -55.25 9.76
C LEU A 4 23.36 -53.82 9.59
N VAL A 5 24.66 -53.67 9.36
CA VAL A 5 25.30 -52.35 9.16
C VAL A 5 24.84 -51.72 7.85
N ASN A 6 24.70 -52.51 6.77
CA ASN A 6 24.18 -52.03 5.50
C ASN A 6 22.72 -51.61 5.60
N LEU A 7 21.90 -52.36 6.37
CA LEU A 7 20.50 -52.00 6.62
C LEU A 7 20.38 -50.67 7.39
N ILE A 8 21.19 -50.48 8.43
CA ILE A 8 21.21 -49.24 9.22
C ILE A 8 21.65 -48.04 8.35
N MET A 9 22.70 -48.19 7.54
CA MET A 9 23.12 -47.14 6.61
C MET A 9 22.03 -46.79 5.61
N CYS A 10 21.33 -47.79 5.06
CA CYS A 10 20.24 -47.55 4.11
C CYS A 10 19.10 -46.75 4.75
N LEU A 11 18.71 -47.09 5.99
CA LEU A 11 17.69 -46.35 6.73
C LEU A 11 18.13 -44.91 7.05
N MET A 12 19.40 -44.69 7.43
CA MET A 12 19.92 -43.34 7.67
C MET A 12 19.91 -42.49 6.40
N ILE A 13 20.35 -43.04 5.26
CA ILE A 13 20.33 -42.35 3.98
C ILE A 13 18.88 -42.00 3.60
N LEU A 14 17.94 -42.93 3.76
CA LEU A 14 16.54 -42.69 3.46
C LEU A 14 15.93 -41.61 4.35
N ALA A 15 16.29 -41.57 5.64
CA ALA A 15 15.87 -40.51 6.56
C ALA A 15 16.43 -39.13 6.15
N ILE A 16 17.70 -39.06 5.74
CA ILE A 16 18.34 -37.82 5.27
C ILE A 16 17.67 -37.34 3.98
N VAL A 17 17.47 -38.24 3.01
CA VAL A 17 16.79 -37.90 1.75
C VAL A 17 15.36 -37.42 2.03
N GLY A 18 14.62 -38.09 2.91
CA GLY A 18 13.28 -37.66 3.32
C GLY A 18 13.28 -36.26 3.93
N ALA A 19 14.22 -35.96 4.83
CA ALA A 19 14.37 -34.64 5.41
C ALA A 19 14.68 -33.56 4.36
N ILE A 20 15.59 -33.85 3.42
CA ILE A 20 15.94 -32.94 2.32
C ILE A 20 14.71 -32.65 1.44
N VAL A 21 13.93 -33.67 1.08
CA VAL A 21 12.70 -33.51 0.29
C VAL A 21 11.70 -32.61 1.00
N ILE A 22 11.49 -32.80 2.31
CA ILE A 22 10.59 -31.97 3.11
C ILE A 22 11.07 -30.51 3.14
N VAL A 23 12.38 -30.28 3.33
CA VAL A 23 12.96 -28.93 3.35
C VAL A 23 12.79 -28.24 1.99
N ILE A 24 13.12 -28.92 0.90
CA ILE A 24 12.98 -28.37 -0.47
C ILE A 24 11.51 -28.06 -0.75
N TYR A 25 10.60 -28.98 -0.45
CA TYR A 25 9.16 -28.78 -0.62
C TYR A 25 8.67 -27.56 0.18
N ALA A 26 9.11 -27.43 1.43
CA ALA A 26 8.77 -26.27 2.25
C ALA A 26 9.34 -24.96 1.68
N TRP A 27 10.51 -24.99 1.05
CA TRP A 27 11.11 -23.80 0.47
C TRP A 27 10.43 -23.37 -0.84
N MET A 28 9.96 -24.34 -1.63
CA MET A 28 9.29 -24.11 -2.91
C MET A 28 7.81 -23.71 -2.77
N LYS A 29 7.17 -23.95 -1.63
CA LYS A 29 5.75 -23.65 -1.46
C LYS A 29 5.51 -22.14 -1.69
N PRO A 30 4.58 -21.76 -2.60
CA PRO A 30 4.25 -20.37 -2.84
C PRO A 30 3.72 -19.66 -1.59
N THR A 31 3.73 -18.34 -1.62
CA THR A 31 3.21 -17.47 -0.56
C THR A 31 2.15 -16.53 -1.16
N ASP A 32 1.81 -15.48 -0.43
CA ASP A 32 1.07 -14.34 -0.96
C ASP A 32 1.74 -13.71 -2.18
N ASN A 33 0.96 -12.98 -2.98
CA ASN A 33 1.48 -12.05 -3.97
C ASN A 33 0.69 -10.76 -3.88
N THR A 34 0.95 -10.04 -2.79
CA THR A 34 0.26 -8.79 -2.47
C THR A 34 0.81 -7.59 -3.26
N SER A 35 -0.07 -6.71 -3.74
CA SER A 35 0.32 -5.46 -4.39
C SER A 35 -0.78 -4.42 -4.26
N VAL A 36 -0.39 -3.14 -4.17
CA VAL A 36 -1.33 -2.04 -4.33
C VAL A 36 -1.37 -1.69 -5.81
N LEU A 37 -2.54 -1.78 -6.42
CA LEU A 37 -2.78 -1.48 -7.83
C LEU A 37 -2.98 0.03 -7.99
N THR A 38 -1.87 0.77 -8.02
CA THR A 38 -1.85 2.24 -8.14
C THR A 38 -2.31 2.73 -9.51
N ASP A 39 -2.08 1.93 -10.55
CA ASP A 39 -2.46 2.26 -11.94
C ASP A 39 -3.96 2.13 -12.18
N GLU A 40 -4.66 1.36 -11.34
CA GLU A 40 -6.11 1.15 -11.37
C GLU A 40 -6.85 2.04 -10.36
N ARG A 41 -6.22 3.13 -9.91
CA ARG A 41 -6.84 4.06 -8.96
C ARG A 41 -8.05 4.77 -9.55
N THR A 42 -9.01 5.13 -8.72
CA THR A 42 -10.08 6.04 -9.14
C THR A 42 -9.54 7.46 -9.30
N ALA A 43 -10.22 8.26 -10.12
CA ALA A 43 -9.98 9.70 -10.21
C ALA A 43 -10.00 10.35 -8.81
N LEU A 44 -9.18 11.38 -8.61
CA LEU A 44 -9.14 12.12 -7.36
C LEU A 44 -10.45 12.88 -7.17
N LYS A 45 -11.00 12.83 -5.97
CA LYS A 45 -12.25 13.52 -5.61
C LYS A 45 -11.96 14.56 -4.54
N LEU A 46 -12.45 15.78 -4.74
CA LEU A 46 -12.46 16.82 -3.71
C LEU A 46 -13.62 16.54 -2.74
N VAL A 47 -13.31 16.28 -1.48
CA VAL A 47 -14.29 15.97 -0.42
C VAL A 47 -14.68 17.22 0.34
N SER A 48 -13.71 18.07 0.66
CA SER A 48 -13.92 19.29 1.44
C SER A 48 -12.95 20.37 0.99
N LEU A 49 -13.43 21.60 0.95
CA LEU A 49 -12.65 22.79 0.67
C LEU A 49 -13.07 23.89 1.64
N THR A 50 -12.13 24.36 2.45
CA THR A 50 -12.31 25.44 3.42
C THR A 50 -11.39 26.62 3.05
N GLU A 51 -11.19 27.58 3.94
CA GLU A 51 -10.22 28.67 3.70
C GLU A 51 -8.77 28.22 3.87
N LYS A 52 -8.53 27.26 4.77
CA LYS A 52 -7.18 26.79 5.14
C LYS A 52 -6.87 25.37 4.70
N GLU A 53 -7.88 24.54 4.44
CA GLU A 53 -7.69 23.12 4.16
C GLU A 53 -8.49 22.63 2.95
N ALA A 54 -7.88 21.71 2.20
CA ALA A 54 -8.52 20.98 1.10
C ALA A 54 -8.28 19.48 1.32
N ILE A 55 -9.35 18.69 1.23
CA ILE A 55 -9.30 17.24 1.45
C ILE A 55 -9.66 16.54 0.15
N PHE A 56 -8.77 15.68 -0.31
CA PHE A 56 -8.97 14.85 -1.49
C PHE A 56 -8.97 13.37 -1.12
N THR A 57 -9.67 12.57 -1.90
CA THR A 57 -9.68 11.12 -1.76
C THR A 57 -9.55 10.43 -3.10
N THR A 58 -8.80 9.33 -3.13
CA THR A 58 -8.76 8.37 -4.24
C THR A 58 -8.84 6.97 -3.67
N GLU A 59 -9.43 6.05 -4.44
CA GLU A 59 -9.55 4.64 -4.07
C GLU A 59 -8.63 3.80 -4.95
N MET A 60 -8.04 2.76 -4.38
CA MET A 60 -7.20 1.80 -5.09
C MET A 60 -7.32 0.41 -4.45
N LEU A 61 -6.94 -0.62 -5.19
CA LEU A 61 -7.06 -1.99 -4.72
C LEU A 61 -5.76 -2.49 -4.09
N LEU A 62 -5.84 -2.98 -2.86
CA LEU A 62 -4.86 -3.89 -2.30
C LEU A 62 -5.23 -5.31 -2.74
N ASN A 63 -4.47 -5.86 -3.68
CA ASN A 63 -4.73 -7.14 -4.33
C ASN A 63 -3.80 -8.22 -3.79
N ASN A 64 -4.31 -9.42 -3.55
CA ASN A 64 -3.50 -10.63 -3.34
C ASN A 64 -3.76 -11.62 -4.46
N SER A 65 -2.85 -11.66 -5.43
CA SER A 65 -2.89 -12.63 -6.53
C SER A 65 -2.24 -13.97 -6.17
N GLY A 66 -1.74 -14.13 -4.95
CA GLY A 66 -1.13 -15.35 -4.45
C GLY A 66 -2.14 -16.45 -4.14
N VAL A 67 -1.61 -17.60 -3.71
CA VAL A 67 -2.42 -18.77 -3.31
C VAL A 67 -2.57 -18.91 -1.80
N GLU A 68 -1.84 -18.12 -1.03
CA GLU A 68 -1.91 -18.05 0.43
C GLU A 68 -2.43 -16.68 0.85
N ALA A 69 -3.11 -16.63 2.00
CA ALA A 69 -3.53 -15.37 2.62
C ALA A 69 -2.32 -14.60 3.17
N ALA A 70 -2.46 -13.28 3.26
CA ALA A 70 -1.50 -12.39 3.89
C ALA A 70 -2.15 -11.63 5.04
N ALA A 71 -1.46 -11.55 6.17
CA ALA A 71 -1.77 -10.58 7.22
C ALA A 71 -1.15 -9.25 6.83
N ILE A 72 -1.98 -8.25 6.55
CA ILE A 72 -1.57 -6.87 6.29
C ILE A 72 -1.66 -6.14 7.61
N THR A 73 -0.51 -5.78 8.18
CA THR A 73 -0.44 -5.21 9.53
C THR A 73 -0.56 -3.71 9.54
N ASP A 74 -0.15 -3.05 8.45
CA ASP A 74 -0.19 -1.61 8.33
C ASP A 74 -0.17 -1.20 6.85
N VAL A 75 -0.84 -0.08 6.54
CA VAL A 75 -0.80 0.58 5.24
C VAL A 75 -0.84 2.07 5.48
N PHE A 76 0.13 2.79 4.93
CA PHE A 76 0.16 4.25 5.03
C PHE A 76 0.68 4.88 3.74
N ALA A 77 0.27 6.11 3.53
CA ALA A 77 0.73 6.93 2.42
C ALA A 77 1.81 7.90 2.91
N ARG A 78 2.72 8.25 2.02
CA ARG A 78 3.71 9.31 2.23
C ARG A 78 3.70 10.22 1.00
N PRO A 79 3.20 11.46 1.12
CA PRO A 79 3.32 12.47 0.07
C PRO A 79 4.79 12.91 -0.06
N TYR A 80 5.27 13.04 -1.29
CA TYR A 80 6.60 13.54 -1.62
C TYR A 80 6.47 14.96 -2.15
N LEU A 81 6.32 15.91 -1.22
CA LEU A 81 6.28 17.34 -1.50
C LEU A 81 7.29 18.07 -0.61
N PRO A 82 8.59 18.03 -0.96
CA PRO A 82 9.62 18.78 -0.27
C PRO A 82 9.35 20.28 -0.32
N GLN A 83 9.72 20.98 0.75
CA GLN A 83 9.53 22.43 0.88
C GLN A 83 10.22 23.19 -0.26
N GLU A 84 11.36 22.70 -0.75
CA GLU A 84 12.13 23.30 -1.84
C GLU A 84 11.37 23.28 -3.17
N GLN A 85 10.50 22.29 -3.37
CA GLN A 85 9.67 22.16 -4.57
C GLN A 85 8.38 22.95 -4.45
N TYR A 86 7.79 22.96 -3.26
CA TYR A 86 6.53 23.64 -3.02
C TYR A 86 6.33 23.96 -1.53
N ASN A 87 6.10 25.23 -1.22
CA ASN A 87 6.03 25.74 0.16
C ASN A 87 4.69 26.38 0.53
N GLN A 88 3.68 26.33 -0.34
CA GLN A 88 2.40 27.01 -0.09
C GLN A 88 1.42 26.17 0.74
N ALA A 89 1.61 24.85 0.79
CA ALA A 89 0.80 23.95 1.62
C ALA A 89 1.60 22.73 2.09
N THR A 90 1.20 22.20 3.25
CA THR A 90 1.68 20.93 3.81
C THR A 90 0.65 19.83 3.57
N VAL A 91 1.11 18.65 3.17
CA VAL A 91 0.23 17.50 2.85
C VAL A 91 0.34 16.43 3.92
N TYR A 92 -0.80 16.07 4.49
CA TYR A 92 -0.97 14.92 5.35
C TYR A 92 -1.73 13.84 4.61
N SER A 93 -1.48 12.58 4.94
CA SER A 93 -2.17 11.47 4.32
C SER A 93 -2.64 10.44 5.33
N ASN A 94 -3.81 9.86 5.06
CA ASN A 94 -4.35 8.74 5.80
C ASN A 94 -4.76 7.63 4.82
N VAL A 95 -4.64 6.38 5.23
CA VAL A 95 -5.10 5.23 4.44
C VAL A 95 -5.98 4.35 5.31
N GLU A 96 -7.15 4.01 4.80
CA GLU A 96 -8.15 3.19 5.50
C GLU A 96 -8.78 2.22 4.51
N THR A 97 -9.44 1.17 4.99
CA THR A 97 -10.31 0.35 4.16
C THR A 97 -11.73 0.90 4.14
N VAL A 98 -12.45 0.69 3.04
CA VAL A 98 -13.84 1.17 2.86
C VAL A 98 -14.76 0.68 3.98
N ASP A 99 -14.57 -0.55 4.44
CA ASP A 99 -15.43 -1.18 5.44
C ASP A 99 -14.99 -0.99 6.89
N ARG A 100 -13.82 -0.38 7.14
CA ARG A 100 -13.24 -0.22 8.49
C ARG A 100 -12.59 1.16 8.68
N ARG A 101 -13.40 2.20 8.49
CA ARG A 101 -12.98 3.59 8.66
C ARG A 101 -12.69 3.89 10.14
N ARG A 102 -11.64 4.66 10.41
CA ARG A 102 -11.19 5.02 11.76
C ARG A 102 -10.86 6.51 11.86
N ASN A 103 -11.00 7.05 13.07
CA ASN A 103 -10.75 8.47 13.37
C ASN A 103 -9.44 8.73 14.13
N ASP A 104 -8.62 7.69 14.34
CA ASP A 104 -7.35 7.73 15.08
C ASP A 104 -6.11 7.73 14.17
N ASN A 105 -6.30 7.88 12.85
CA ASN A 105 -5.23 7.85 11.84
C ASN A 105 -4.40 6.54 11.89
N TYR A 106 -5.03 5.44 12.32
CA TYR A 106 -4.44 4.11 12.37
C TYR A 106 -5.06 3.20 11.31
N PHE A 107 -4.24 2.40 10.64
CA PHE A 107 -4.73 1.39 9.71
C PHE A 107 -5.13 0.12 10.47
N GLU A 108 -6.36 -0.35 10.27
CA GLU A 108 -6.79 -1.61 10.88
C GLU A 108 -6.18 -2.81 10.16
N ALA A 109 -5.33 -3.56 10.86
CA ALA A 109 -4.76 -4.79 10.34
C ALA A 109 -5.84 -5.76 9.85
N LEU A 110 -5.59 -6.40 8.72
CA LEU A 110 -6.53 -7.30 8.07
C LEU A 110 -5.87 -8.53 7.51
N ILE A 111 -6.66 -9.59 7.34
CA ILE A 111 -6.25 -10.78 6.58
C ILE A 111 -6.79 -10.63 5.16
N LEU A 112 -5.88 -10.50 4.19
CA LEU A 112 -6.19 -10.47 2.78
C LEU A 112 -6.12 -11.89 2.22
N GLN A 113 -7.27 -12.45 1.89
CA GLN A 113 -7.39 -13.84 1.42
C GLN A 113 -6.67 -14.05 0.09
N ALA A 114 -6.31 -15.29 -0.19
CA ALA A 114 -5.78 -15.67 -1.50
C ALA A 114 -6.77 -15.31 -2.62
N LYS A 115 -6.26 -14.82 -3.75
CA LYS A 115 -7.06 -14.43 -4.93
C LYS A 115 -8.19 -13.44 -4.60
N SER A 116 -7.94 -12.52 -3.67
CA SER A 116 -8.91 -11.50 -3.24
C SER A 116 -8.31 -10.10 -3.25
N ASN A 117 -9.16 -9.10 -3.17
CA ASN A 117 -8.74 -7.71 -3.06
C ASN A 117 -9.50 -6.99 -1.94
N ARG A 118 -8.95 -5.85 -1.52
CA ARG A 118 -9.60 -4.90 -0.61
C ARG A 118 -9.44 -3.49 -1.15
N ALA A 119 -10.52 -2.72 -1.12
CA ALA A 119 -10.46 -1.31 -1.47
C ALA A 119 -9.79 -0.51 -0.33
N LEU A 120 -8.75 0.22 -0.70
CA LEU A 120 -8.09 1.22 0.12
C LEU A 120 -8.60 2.60 -0.29
N ILE A 121 -8.95 3.42 0.69
CA ILE A 121 -9.21 4.84 0.51
C ILE A 121 -7.97 5.59 0.98
N VAL A 122 -7.34 6.33 0.07
CA VAL A 122 -6.25 7.24 0.38
C VAL A 122 -6.83 8.65 0.49
N THR A 123 -6.70 9.25 1.67
CA THR A 123 -7.11 10.63 1.93
C THR A 123 -5.88 11.53 1.98
N LEU A 124 -5.87 12.59 1.19
CA LEU A 124 -4.82 13.62 1.19
C LEU A 124 -5.41 14.92 1.73
N ARG A 125 -4.88 15.42 2.84
CA ARG A 125 -5.28 16.67 3.47
C ARG A 125 -4.19 17.70 3.27
N PHE A 126 -4.49 18.70 2.45
CA PHE A 126 -3.64 19.86 2.21
C PHE A 126 -4.03 20.95 3.19
N VAL A 127 -3.03 21.50 3.89
CA VAL A 127 -3.19 22.62 4.81
C VAL A 127 -2.31 23.75 4.30
N ALA A 128 -2.91 24.91 4.05
CA ALA A 128 -2.17 26.09 3.59
C ALA A 128 -1.16 26.53 4.67
N ASN A 129 0.06 26.84 4.24
CA ASN A 129 1.08 27.38 5.12
C ASN A 129 0.80 28.88 5.37
N ASP A 130 1.43 29.44 6.40
CA ASP A 130 1.20 30.82 6.80
C ASP A 130 1.44 31.80 5.64
N GLY A 131 0.50 32.74 5.47
CA GLY A 131 0.53 33.73 4.38
C GLY A 131 -0.13 33.30 3.08
N TYR A 132 -0.56 32.03 2.94
CA TYR A 132 -1.26 31.52 1.77
C TYR A 132 -2.71 31.14 2.08
N SER A 133 -3.60 31.31 1.09
CA SER A 133 -4.93 30.70 1.11
C SER A 133 -4.88 29.32 0.46
N ILE A 134 -5.73 28.38 0.90
CA ILE A 134 -5.71 27.03 0.29
C ILE A 134 -6.08 27.05 -1.20
N LYS A 135 -6.97 27.97 -1.61
CA LYS A 135 -7.35 28.10 -3.02
C LYS A 135 -6.18 28.54 -3.89
N GLU A 136 -5.39 29.51 -3.41
CA GLU A 136 -4.19 29.96 -4.10
C GLU A 136 -3.14 28.85 -4.16
N ALA A 137 -2.92 28.17 -3.03
CA ALA A 137 -2.02 27.02 -2.98
C ALA A 137 -2.41 25.97 -4.04
N MET A 138 -3.66 25.50 -4.02
CA MET A 138 -4.11 24.45 -4.92
C MET A 138 -4.07 24.86 -6.40
N LYS A 139 -4.26 26.14 -6.72
CA LYS A 139 -4.12 26.67 -8.09
C LYS A 139 -2.69 26.61 -8.63
N ASN A 140 -1.70 26.77 -7.76
CA ASN A 140 -0.27 26.76 -8.13
C ASN A 140 0.37 25.39 -7.84
N MET A 141 -0.43 24.36 -7.57
CA MET A 141 0.06 23.07 -7.15
C MET A 141 0.91 22.43 -8.25
N VAL A 142 2.02 21.83 -7.82
CA VAL A 142 2.91 21.04 -8.68
C VAL A 142 2.49 19.57 -8.67
N ASP A 143 2.97 18.82 -9.66
CA ASP A 143 2.81 17.37 -9.65
C ASP A 143 3.55 16.77 -8.44
N MET A 144 2.91 15.83 -7.76
CA MET A 144 3.39 15.25 -6.51
C MET A 144 3.23 13.74 -6.52
N ASP A 145 4.31 13.03 -6.23
CA ASP A 145 4.24 11.59 -6.00
C ASP A 145 3.75 11.28 -4.58
N VAL A 146 2.94 10.24 -4.46
CA VAL A 146 2.53 9.67 -3.18
C VAL A 146 2.97 8.21 -3.16
N ALA A 147 3.80 7.87 -2.19
CA ALA A 147 4.20 6.49 -1.96
C ALA A 147 3.23 5.81 -1.00
N ILE A 148 2.64 4.69 -1.42
CA ILE A 148 1.91 3.79 -0.54
C ILE A 148 2.88 2.73 -0.03
N TYR A 149 3.06 2.68 1.28
CA TYR A 149 3.75 1.62 1.98
C TYR A 149 2.73 0.67 2.59
N TYR A 150 3.02 -0.61 2.53
CA TYR A 150 2.29 -1.61 3.31
C TYR A 150 3.22 -2.67 3.87
N ASN A 151 2.87 -3.08 5.08
CA ASN A 151 3.57 -4.11 5.83
C ASN A 151 2.72 -5.37 5.78
N GLY A 152 3.33 -6.47 5.37
CA GLY A 152 2.64 -7.75 5.26
C GLY A 152 3.46 -8.91 5.78
N MET A 153 2.75 -9.95 6.17
CA MET A 153 3.29 -11.24 6.57
C MET A 153 2.43 -12.34 5.96
N ALA A 154 3.08 -13.39 5.49
CA ALA A 154 2.40 -14.60 5.07
C ALA A 154 3.26 -15.80 5.52
N ARG A 155 3.50 -16.77 4.65
CA ARG A 155 4.43 -17.88 4.93
C ARG A 155 5.88 -17.39 5.13
N LYS A 156 6.24 -16.28 4.49
CA LYS A 156 7.59 -15.69 4.54
C LYS A 156 7.70 -14.62 5.62
N ALA A 157 8.94 -14.18 5.87
CA ALA A 157 9.25 -13.09 6.77
C ALA A 157 8.45 -11.82 6.44
N ILE A 158 8.30 -10.95 7.44
CA ILE A 158 7.67 -9.64 7.29
C ILE A 158 8.34 -8.88 6.14
N TYR A 159 7.52 -8.30 5.28
CA TYR A 159 7.98 -7.48 4.17
C TYR A 159 7.33 -6.09 4.24
N ILE A 160 8.06 -5.12 3.69
CA ILE A 160 7.57 -3.78 3.40
C ILE A 160 7.63 -3.62 1.89
N ARG A 161 6.50 -3.26 1.28
CA ARG A 161 6.42 -3.00 -0.15
C ARG A 161 5.97 -1.57 -0.37
N LYS A 162 6.40 -1.00 -1.49
CA LYS A 162 6.23 0.41 -1.83
C LYS A 162 5.73 0.54 -3.27
N ASN A 163 4.65 1.28 -3.45
CA ASN A 163 4.10 1.63 -4.75
C ASN A 163 3.93 3.15 -4.84
N PHE A 164 4.04 3.72 -6.02
CA PHE A 164 3.86 5.15 -6.25
C PHE A 164 2.67 5.41 -7.14
N PHE A 165 2.00 6.54 -6.91
CA PHE A 165 1.14 7.18 -7.89
C PHE A 165 1.40 8.67 -7.88
N THR A 166 1.21 9.31 -9.03
CA THR A 166 1.36 10.76 -9.17
C THR A 166 -0.03 11.41 -9.06
N VAL A 167 -0.10 12.44 -8.23
CA VAL A 167 -1.20 13.40 -8.19
C VAL A 167 -0.79 14.60 -9.01
N MET A 168 -1.54 14.87 -10.08
CA MET A 168 -1.19 15.96 -10.98
C MET A 168 -1.64 17.29 -10.38
N GLY A 169 -0.79 18.31 -10.44
CA GLY A 169 -1.14 19.66 -9.98
C GLY A 169 -2.30 20.25 -10.80
N THR A 170 -2.38 19.87 -12.07
CA THR A 170 -3.51 20.20 -12.96
C THR A 170 -4.83 19.55 -12.52
N GLU A 171 -4.79 18.32 -12.02
CA GLU A 171 -5.96 17.61 -11.44
C GLU A 171 -6.47 18.34 -10.20
N ILE A 172 -5.56 18.70 -9.29
CA ILE A 172 -5.89 19.49 -8.09
C ILE A 172 -6.50 20.84 -8.45
N SER A 173 -5.86 21.58 -9.37
CA SER A 173 -6.31 22.90 -9.80
C SER A 173 -7.70 22.85 -10.42
N ALA A 174 -7.97 21.83 -11.26
CA ALA A 174 -9.27 21.63 -11.89
C ALA A 174 -10.37 21.34 -10.87
N LEU A 175 -10.12 20.45 -9.90
CA LEU A 175 -11.09 20.09 -8.86
C LEU A 175 -11.44 21.28 -7.96
N VAL A 176 -10.45 22.08 -7.56
CA VAL A 176 -10.67 23.28 -6.74
C VAL A 176 -11.34 24.40 -7.52
N GLY A 177 -11.08 24.50 -8.84
CA GLY A 177 -11.75 25.41 -9.76
C GLY A 177 -13.19 25.01 -10.12
N GLY A 178 -13.67 23.85 -9.67
CA GLY A 178 -15.03 23.37 -9.92
C GLY A 178 -15.22 22.59 -11.24
N SER A 179 -14.13 22.19 -11.91
CA SER A 179 -14.19 21.32 -13.08
C SER A 179 -14.38 19.87 -12.64
N LYS A 180 -15.48 19.24 -13.06
CA LYS A 180 -15.85 17.86 -12.65
C LYS A 180 -15.16 16.77 -13.47
N ASP A 181 -14.49 17.13 -14.55
CA ASP A 181 -13.81 16.17 -15.44
C ASP A 181 -12.31 16.31 -15.30
N VAL A 182 -11.71 15.39 -14.54
CA VAL A 182 -10.28 15.12 -14.61
C VAL A 182 -10.08 13.63 -14.87
N ARG A 183 -9.21 13.36 -15.85
CA ARG A 183 -8.94 12.05 -16.45
C ARG A 183 -8.47 11.00 -15.45
#